data_AF-A0AA46AH45-F1
#
_entry.id   AF-A0AA46AH45-F1
#
_cell.length_a   1.000
_cell.length_b   1.000
_cell.length_c   1.000
_cell.angle_alpha   90.00
_cell.angle_beta   90.00
_cell.angle_gamma   90.00
#
_symmetry.space_group_name_H-M   'P 1'
#
loop_
_entity.id
_entity.type
_entity.pdbx_description
1 polymer ?
#
loop_
_entity_poly.entity_id
_entity_poly.type
_entity_poly.pdbx_seq_one_letter_code
_entity_poly.pdbx_strand_id
1 'polypeptide(L)' 'MTEESLSHLEQEMERLRSQLHQSVEGEPSRLSAEHVLPLSKRLDTLIVAMQKAKRICRQTRIG' A
#
# COMPACT_ATOMS: atom_id res chain seq x y z
N MET A 1 -15.23 -9.26 4.21
CA MET A 1 -14.00 -9.16 3.40
C MET A 1 -13.50 -10.57 3.17
N THR A 2 -13.35 -10.96 1.93
CA THR A 2 -12.83 -12.27 1.54
C THR A 2 -11.31 -12.19 1.36
N GLU A 3 -10.61 -13.33 1.46
CA GLU A 3 -9.16 -13.43 1.24
C GLU A 3 -8.71 -12.86 -0.11
N GLU A 4 -9.58 -12.93 -1.12
CA GLU A 4 -9.40 -12.33 -2.45
C GLU A 4 -9.21 -10.80 -2.37
N SER A 5 -9.95 -10.12 -1.49
CA SER A 5 -9.83 -8.66 -1.31
C SER A 5 -8.48 -8.26 -0.70
N LEU A 6 -7.90 -9.11 0.14
CA LEU A 6 -6.58 -8.90 0.73
C LEU A 6 -5.47 -9.14 -0.30
N SER A 7 -5.59 -10.20 -1.11
CA SER A 7 -4.63 -10.49 -2.17
C SER A 7 -4.56 -9.38 -3.22
N HIS A 8 -5.72 -8.83 -3.62
CA HIS A 8 -5.75 -7.68 -4.53
C HIS A 8 -5.08 -6.43 -3.94
N LEU A 9 -5.29 -6.16 -2.64
CA LEU A 9 -4.62 -5.06 -1.95
C LEU A 9 -3.11 -5.25 -1.90
N GLU A 10 -2.62 -6.45 -1.60
CA GLU A 10 -1.19 -6.76 -1.57
C GLU A 10 -0.54 -6.63 -2.95
N GLN A 11 -1.19 -7.12 -4.00
CA GLN A 11 -0.71 -6.96 -5.38
C GLN A 11 -0.62 -5.49 -5.80
N GLU A 12 -1.64 -4.69 -5.48
CA GLU A 12 -1.64 -3.26 -5.82
C GLU A 12 -0.56 -2.50 -5.03
N MET A 13 -0.33 -2.86 -3.77
CA MET A 13 0.76 -2.30 -2.96
C MET A 13 2.13 -2.65 -3.55
N GLU A 14 2.37 -3.89 -3.95
CA GLU A 14 3.64 -4.31 -4.55
C GLU A 14 3.86 -3.63 -5.91
N ARG A 15 2.79 -3.45 -6.70
CA ARG A 15 2.84 -2.72 -7.96
C ARG A 15 3.21 -1.25 -7.75
N LEU A 16 2.56 -0.57 -6.79
CA LEU A 16 2.87 0.81 -6.44
C LEU A 16 4.27 0.96 -5.88
N ARG A 17 4.72 0.03 -5.03
CA ARG A 17 6.09 0.00 -4.52
C ARG A 17 7.11 -0.15 -5.64
N SER A 18 6.86 -1.05 -6.60
CA SER A 18 7.73 -1.22 -7.78
C SER A 18 7.78 0.05 -8.63
N GLN A 19 6.63 0.69 -8.89
CA GLN A 19 6.59 1.96 -9.63
C GLN A 19 7.30 3.09 -8.89
N LEU A 20 7.15 3.15 -7.57
CA LEU A 20 7.81 4.16 -6.75
C LEU A 20 9.32 3.94 -6.77
N HIS A 21 9.78 2.69 -6.60
CA HIS A 21 11.19 2.31 -6.69
C HIS A 21 11.81 2.59 -8.06
N GLN A 22 11.07 2.34 -9.14
CA GLN A 22 11.48 2.70 -10.50
C GLN A 22 11.53 4.23 -10.71
N SER A 23 10.54 4.96 -10.18
CA SER A 23 10.48 6.42 -10.31
C SER A 23 11.59 7.12 -9.54
N VAL A 24 11.98 6.58 -8.37
CA VAL A 24 13.12 7.10 -7.63
C VAL A 24 14.47 6.56 -8.11
N GLU A 25 14.51 5.54 -8.98
CA GLU A 25 15.75 4.87 -9.43
C GLU A 25 16.68 4.44 -8.28
N GLY A 26 16.12 4.11 -7.11
CA GLY A 26 16.90 3.80 -5.90
C GLY A 26 17.54 5.00 -5.20
N GLU A 27 17.28 6.23 -5.68
CA GLU A 27 17.75 7.48 -5.08
C GLU A 27 16.72 8.02 -4.06
N PRO A 28 16.99 7.92 -2.74
CA PRO A 28 16.04 8.36 -1.71
C PRO A 28 15.78 9.87 -1.77
N SER A 29 16.71 10.66 -2.31
CA SER A 29 16.58 12.10 -2.54
C SER A 29 15.40 12.45 -3.47
N ARG A 30 15.03 11.51 -4.35
CA ARG A 30 13.92 11.67 -5.31
C ARG A 30 12.56 11.34 -4.70
N LEU A 31 12.50 10.79 -3.48
CA LEU A 31 11.24 10.60 -2.76
C LEU A 31 10.50 11.91 -2.51
N SER A 32 11.25 13.01 -2.43
CA SER A 32 10.73 14.37 -2.27
C SER A 32 10.25 15.01 -3.59
N ALA A 33 10.41 14.32 -4.73
CA ALA A 33 10.00 14.87 -6.02
C ALA A 33 8.47 14.96 -6.11
N GLU A 34 7.96 16.03 -6.73
CA GLU A 34 6.53 16.29 -6.84
C GLU A 34 5.74 15.13 -7.50
N HIS A 35 6.38 14.35 -8.37
CA HIS A 35 5.76 13.20 -9.03
C HIS A 35 5.66 11.95 -8.12
N VAL A 36 6.46 11.87 -7.04
CA VAL A 36 6.42 10.79 -6.06
C VAL A 36 5.38 11.02 -4.97
N LEU A 37 5.07 12.29 -4.70
CA LEU A 37 4.07 12.72 -3.71
C LEU A 37 2.67 12.08 -3.89
N PRO A 38 2.08 12.03 -5.09
CA PRO A 38 0.80 11.34 -5.30
C PRO A 38 0.91 9.82 -5.17
N LEU A 39 2.06 9.21 -5.50
CA LEU A 39 2.30 7.78 -5.32
C LEU A 39 2.39 7.42 -3.83
N SER A 40 3.10 8.23 -3.04
CA SER A 40 3.20 8.07 -1.59
C SER A 40 1.83 8.13 -0.93
N LYS A 41 1.02 9.15 -1.24
CA LYS A 41 -0.35 9.29 -0.70
C LYS A 41 -1.24 8.09 -1.00
N ARG A 42 -1.11 7.51 -2.21
CA ARG A 42 -1.84 6.31 -2.60
C ARG A 42 -1.39 5.10 -1.78
N LEU A 43 -0.10 4.95 -1.58
CA LEU A 43 0.47 3.88 -0.76
C LEU A 43 0.02 3.99 0.71
N ASP A 44 0.06 5.20 1.29
CA ASP A 44 -0.45 5.45 2.65
C ASP A 44 -1.93 5.08 2.79
N THR A 45 -2.74 5.44 1.80
CA THR A 45 -4.17 5.09 1.77
C THR A 45 -4.38 3.57 1.76
N LEU A 46 -3.60 2.84 0.96
CA LEU A 46 -3.66 1.38 0.88
C LEU A 46 -3.17 0.71 2.18
N ILE A 47 -2.11 1.25 2.81
CA ILE A 47 -1.63 0.77 4.12
C ILE A 47 -2.73 0.90 5.16
N VAL A 48 -3.39 2.06 5.24
CA VAL A 48 -4.50 2.29 6.18
C VAL A 48 -5.69 1.36 5.88
N ALA A 49 -6.02 1.17 4.59
CA ALA A 49 -7.08 0.24 4.19
C ALA A 49 -6.75 -1.21 4.59
N MET A 50 -5.50 -1.65 4.38
CA MET A 50 -5.03 -2.98 4.76
C MET A 50 -4.97 -3.16 6.29
N GLN A 51 -4.58 -2.13 7.03
CA GLN A 51 -4.61 -2.17 8.50
C GLN A 51 -6.04 -2.28 9.04
N LYS A 52 -6.98 -1.49 8.49
CA LYS A 52 -8.40 -1.60 8.82
C LYS A 52 -8.95 -2.98 8.49
N ALA A 53 -8.61 -3.50 7.31
CA ALA A 53 -8.96 -4.85 6.87
C ALA A 53 -8.44 -5.91 7.86
N LYS A 54 -7.14 -5.91 8.15
CA LYS A 54 -6.51 -6.86 9.09
C LYS A 54 -7.09 -6.75 10.50
N ARG A 55 -7.47 -5.53 10.94
CA ARG A 55 -8.14 -5.31 12.22
C ARG A 55 -9.54 -5.93 12.26
N ILE A 56 -10.34 -5.73 11.21
CA ILE A 56 -11.68 -6.32 11.08
C ILE A 56 -11.59 -7.85 11.09
N CYS A 57 -10.70 -8.45 10.28
CA CYS A 57 -10.49 -9.91 10.28
C CYS A 57 -9.99 -10.47 11.62
N ARG A 58 -9.17 -9.72 12.37
CA ARG A 58 -8.76 -10.12 13.73
C ARG A 58 -9.91 -10.05 14.73
N GLN A 59 -10.80 -9.06 14.59
CA GLN A 59 -11.95 -8.89 15.49
C GLN A 59 -12.98 -10.02 15.32
N THR A 60 -13.18 -10.54 14.10
CA THR A 60 -14.12 -11.65 13.81
C THR A 60 -13.61 -13.03 14.24
N ARG A 61 -12.33 -13.16 14.63
CA ARG A 61 -11.72 -14.44 15.01
C ARG A 61 -11.73 -14.70 16.53
N ILE A 62 -12.28 -13.77 17.31
CA ILE A 62 -12.41 -13.83 18.79
C ILE A 62 -13.87 -13.58 19.20
N GLY A 63 -14.83 -14.03 18.39
CA GLY A 63 -16.26 -14.01 18.67
C GLY A 63 -16.83 -15.40 18.59
#